data_AF-A0A917VVK3-F1
#
_entry.id   AF-A0A917VVK3-F1
#
_cell.length_a   1.000
_cell.length_b   1.000
_cell.length_c   1.000
_cell.angle_alpha   90.00
_cell.angle_beta   90.00
_cell.angle_gamma   90.00
#
_symmetry.space_group_name_H-M   'P 1'
#
loop_
_entity.id
_entity.type
_entity.pdbx_description
1 polymer ?
#
loop_
_entity_poly.entity_id
_entity_poly.type
_entity_poly.pdbx_seq_one_letter_code
_entity_poly.pdbx_strand_id
1 'polypeptide(L)'
;MPLDEERHREAIVLLEVIAASRLEAAFEPVVRQMAADLRQVLTDATAATGTADPARAAAHLAALVSGLSLDAVTPHSPVDRATILTVLEHQVATL
;
A
#
# COMPACT_ATOMS: atom_id res chain seq x y z
N MET A 1 4.21 -1.09 -3.99
CA MET A 1 5.53 -0.93 -3.36
C MET A 1 6.59 -0.97 -4.45
N PRO A 2 7.48 0.03 -4.56
CA PRO A 2 8.45 0.04 -5.64
C PRO A 2 9.51 -1.04 -5.39
N LEU A 3 9.52 -2.02 -6.29
CA LEU A 3 10.49 -3.13 -6.25
C LEU A 3 11.67 -2.90 -7.21
N ASP A 4 11.55 -1.91 -8.09
CA ASP A 4 12.55 -1.43 -9.04
C ASP A 4 12.24 0.02 -9.47
N GLU A 5 13.10 0.58 -10.33
CA GLU A 5 13.02 1.95 -10.86
C GLU A 5 11.72 2.27 -11.61
N GLU A 6 11.19 1.30 -12.37
CA GLU A 6 9.95 1.48 -13.12
C GLU A 6 8.77 1.60 -12.15
N ARG A 7 8.65 0.65 -11.21
CA ARG A 7 7.59 0.66 -10.20
C ARG A 7 7.74 1.83 -9.23
N HIS A 8 8.96 2.35 -9.05
CA HIS A 8 9.20 3.60 -8.31
C HIS A 8 8.57 4.81 -8.99
N ARG A 9 8.77 4.97 -10.31
CA ARG A 9 8.13 6.07 -11.06
C ARG A 9 6.62 5.96 -11.08
N GLU A 10 6.08 4.75 -11.25
CA GLU A 10 4.64 4.50 -11.17
C GLU A 10 4.08 4.86 -9.78
N ALA A 11 4.78 4.47 -8.72
CA ALA A 11 4.38 4.77 -7.35
C ALA A 11 4.39 6.28 -7.04
N ILE A 12 5.32 7.05 -7.62
CA ILE A 12 5.30 8.52 -7.54
C ILE A 12 4.00 9.05 -8.14
N VAL A 13 3.70 8.70 -9.40
CA VAL A 13 2.49 9.20 -10.09
C VAL A 13 1.23 8.80 -9.33
N LEU A 14 1.16 7.56 -8.86
CA LEU A 14 0.05 7.05 -8.05
C LEU A 14 -0.17 7.93 -6.81
N LEU A 15 0.88 8.23 -6.05
CA LEU A 15 0.76 9.01 -4.83
C LEU A 15 0.41 10.48 -5.10
N GLU A 16 0.89 11.05 -6.20
CA GLU A 16 0.46 12.38 -6.64
C GLU A 16 -1.04 12.42 -6.99
N VAL A 17 -1.56 11.40 -7.68
CA VAL A 17 -3.01 11.30 -7.99
C VAL A 17 -3.84 11.15 -6.70
N ILE A 18 -3.39 10.32 -5.76
CA ILE A 18 -4.04 10.17 -4.46
C ILE A 18 -4.06 11.51 -3.71
N ALA A 19 -2.93 12.22 -3.66
CA ALA A 19 -2.84 13.53 -3.01
C ALA A 19 -3.74 14.57 -3.69
N ALA A 20 -3.73 14.63 -5.03
CA ALA A 20 -4.52 15.56 -5.82
C ALA A 20 -6.04 15.34 -5.64
N SER A 21 -6.50 14.11 -5.41
CA SER A 21 -7.92 13.81 -5.19
C SER A 21 -8.56 14.55 -4.00
N ARG A 22 -7.75 15.09 -3.09
CA ARG A 22 -8.21 15.91 -1.97
C ARG A 22 -8.67 17.31 -2.40
N LEU A 23 -8.23 17.75 -3.57
CA LEU A 23 -8.45 19.09 -4.11
C LEU A 23 -9.23 19.04 -5.44
N GLU A 24 -8.99 18.01 -6.25
CA GLU A 24 -9.56 17.83 -7.57
C GLU A 24 -10.61 16.71 -7.59
N ALA A 25 -11.88 17.09 -7.62
CA ALA A 25 -13.02 16.15 -7.56
C ALA A 25 -13.02 15.10 -8.68
N ALA A 26 -12.37 15.38 -9.81
CA ALA A 26 -12.24 14.44 -10.92
C ALA A 26 -11.49 13.14 -10.53
N PHE A 27 -10.58 13.18 -9.54
CA PHE A 27 -9.82 12.01 -9.11
C PHE A 27 -10.48 11.22 -7.98
N GLU A 28 -11.48 11.77 -7.28
CA GLU A 28 -12.12 11.11 -6.12
C GLU A 28 -12.73 9.73 -6.46
N PRO A 29 -13.49 9.56 -7.57
CA PRO A 29 -14.08 8.26 -7.88
C PRO A 29 -13.03 7.16 -8.10
N VAL A 30 -11.94 7.49 -8.82
CA VAL A 30 -10.90 6.50 -9.13
C VAL A 30 -10.10 6.13 -7.89
N VAL A 31 -9.71 7.10 -7.06
CA VAL A 31 -8.98 6.84 -5.81
C VAL A 31 -9.84 6.03 -4.83
N ARG A 32 -11.14 6.32 -4.74
CA ARG A 32 -12.08 5.56 -3.91
C ARG A 32 -12.21 4.11 -4.37
N GLN A 33 -12.27 3.87 -5.68
CA GLN A 33 -12.30 2.52 -6.25
C GLN A 33 -10.99 1.77 -5.95
N MET A 34 -9.84 2.40 -6.17
CA MET A 34 -8.53 1.80 -5.89
C MET A 34 -8.39 1.39 -4.42
N ALA A 35 -8.89 2.21 -3.50
CA ALA A 35 -8.90 1.86 -2.08
C ALA A 35 -9.82 0.67 -1.77
N ALA A 36 -10.95 0.54 -2.47
CA ALA A 36 -11.84 -0.62 -2.34
C ALA A 36 -11.19 -1.90 -2.90
N ASP A 37 -10.57 -1.80 -4.08
CA ASP A 37 -9.90 -2.93 -4.72
C ASP A 37 -8.73 -3.45 -3.87
N LEU A 38 -7.91 -2.53 -3.33
CA LEU A 38 -6.81 -2.91 -2.44
C LEU A 38 -7.33 -3.63 -1.19
N ARG A 39 -8.39 -3.12 -0.56
CA ARG A 39 -8.99 -3.79 0.61
C ARG A 39 -9.51 -5.17 0.27
N GLN A 40 -10.16 -5.33 -0.87
CA GLN A 40 -10.70 -6.63 -1.31
C GLN A 40 -9.56 -7.63 -1.52
N VAL A 41 -8.54 -7.27 -2.31
CA VAL A 41 -7.39 -8.14 -2.59
C VAL A 41 -6.68 -8.57 -1.32
N LEU A 42 -6.47 -7.65 -0.37
CA LEU A 42 -5.80 -7.99 0.88
C LEU A 42 -6.68 -8.83 1.82
N THR A 43 -8.00 -8.64 1.79
CA THR A 43 -8.94 -9.47 2.55
C THR A 43 -8.95 -10.90 2.02
N ASP A 44 -8.98 -11.06 0.70
CA ASP A 44 -8.94 -12.39 0.07
C ASP A 44 -7.60 -13.08 0.34
N ALA A 45 -6.49 -12.34 0.27
CA ALA A 45 -5.16 -12.88 0.56
C ALA A 45 -4.99 -13.32 2.02
N THR A 46 -5.46 -12.52 2.98
CA THR A 46 -5.40 -12.85 4.43
C THR A 46 -6.42 -13.92 4.83
N ALA A 47 -7.51 -14.07 4.10
CA ALA A 47 -8.42 -15.20 4.30
C ALA A 47 -7.77 -16.52 3.87
N ALA A 48 -7.00 -16.50 2.78
CA ALA A 48 -6.30 -17.67 2.26
C ALA A 48 -5.19 -18.20 3.20
N THR A 49 -4.68 -17.38 4.12
CA THR A 49 -3.67 -17.79 5.11
C THR A 49 -4.28 -18.46 6.35
N GLY A 50 -5.62 -18.49 6.48
CA GLY A 50 -6.30 -19.01 7.68
C GLY A 50 -6.26 -18.08 8.88
N THR A 51 -5.94 -16.80 8.67
CA THR A 51 -5.91 -15.77 9.72
C THR A 51 -7.31 -15.62 10.34
N ALA A 52 -7.38 -15.54 11.68
CA ALA A 52 -8.65 -15.57 12.41
C ALA A 52 -9.58 -14.36 12.13
N ASP A 53 -9.02 -13.21 11.78
CA ASP A 53 -9.74 -12.00 11.39
C ASP A 53 -9.13 -11.39 10.12
N PRO A 54 -9.48 -11.91 8.93
CA PRO A 54 -8.90 -11.47 7.66
C PRO A 54 -9.15 -9.99 7.36
N ALA A 55 -10.33 -9.47 7.68
CA ALA A 55 -10.66 -8.08 7.42
C ALA A 55 -9.78 -7.12 8.22
N ARG A 56 -9.54 -7.43 9.51
CA ARG A 56 -8.63 -6.64 10.35
C ARG A 56 -7.17 -6.76 9.88
N ALA A 57 -6.74 -7.97 9.54
CA ALA A 57 -5.39 -8.21 9.03
C ALA A 57 -5.14 -7.46 7.70
N ALA A 58 -6.13 -7.47 6.79
CA ALA A 58 -6.09 -6.74 5.54
C ALA A 58 -6.04 -5.22 5.74
N ALA A 59 -6.82 -4.68 6.68
CA ALA A 59 -6.78 -3.27 7.02
C ALA A 59 -5.40 -2.85 7.57
N HIS A 60 -4.80 -3.68 8.43
CA HIS A 60 -3.45 -3.46 8.95
C HIS A 60 -2.40 -3.48 7.82
N LEU A 61 -2.45 -4.50 6.96
CA LEU A 61 -1.53 -4.65 5.85
C LEU A 61 -1.68 -3.51 4.82
N ALA A 62 -2.91 -3.05 4.55
CA ALA A 62 -3.17 -1.88 3.72
C ALA A 62 -2.47 -0.63 4.27
N ALA A 63 -2.65 -0.34 5.56
CA ALA A 63 -2.05 0.81 6.21
C ALA A 63 -0.51 0.75 6.16
N LEU A 64 0.07 -0.43 6.40
CA LEU A 64 1.51 -0.66 6.33
C LEU A 64 2.05 -0.43 4.90
N VAL A 65 1.42 -1.04 3.90
CA VAL A 65 1.82 -0.89 2.49
C VAL A 65 1.70 0.56 2.03
N SER A 66 0.65 1.28 2.43
CA SER A 66 0.48 2.69 2.12
C SER A 66 1.57 3.56 2.77
N GLY A 67 1.89 3.33 4.04
CA GLY A 67 2.95 4.05 4.76
C GLY A 67 4.33 3.81 4.14
N LEU A 68 4.69 2.54 3.92
CA LEU A 68 5.95 2.19 3.27
C LEU A 68 6.03 2.74 1.84
N SER A 69 4.92 2.80 1.10
CA SER A 69 4.90 3.38 -0.25
C SER A 69 5.13 4.90 -0.22
N LEU A 70 4.59 5.60 0.78
CA LEU A 70 4.87 7.01 0.98
C LEU A 70 6.36 7.24 1.31
N ASP A 71 6.91 6.46 2.25
CA ASP A 71 8.33 6.51 2.64
C ASP A 71 9.25 6.23 1.45
N ALA A 72 8.88 5.27 0.60
CA ALA A 72 9.70 4.85 -0.52
C ALA A 72 9.80 5.89 -1.64
N VAL A 73 8.84 6.81 -1.79
CA VAL A 73 8.83 7.77 -2.91
C VAL A 73 9.08 9.22 -2.50
N THR A 74 8.98 9.53 -1.22
CA THR A 74 9.17 10.90 -0.73
C THR A 74 10.44 10.98 0.13
N PRO A 75 11.19 12.09 0.09
CA PRO A 75 12.46 12.22 0.82
C PRO A 75 12.27 12.40 2.34
N HIS A 76 11.07 12.19 2.87
CA HIS A 76 10.74 12.44 4.28
C HIS A 76 11.22 11.36 5.24
N SER A 77 11.62 10.19 4.71
CA SER A 77 12.15 9.07 5.49
C SER A 77 13.22 8.33 4.68
N PRO A 78 14.39 7.99 5.26
CA PRO A 78 15.45 7.28 4.55
C PRO A 78 15.18 5.77 4.54
N VAL A 79 14.03 5.35 4.00
CA VAL A 79 13.66 3.94 3.89
C VAL A 79 14.15 3.39 2.54
N ASP A 80 15.02 2.39 2.60
CA ASP A 80 15.50 1.70 1.41
C ASP A 80 14.67 0.45 1.08
N ARG A 81 14.91 -0.11 -0.10
CA ARG A 81 14.23 -1.33 -0.58
C ARG A 81 14.41 -2.51 0.37
N ALA A 82 15.59 -2.67 0.97
CA ALA A 82 15.86 -3.78 1.87
C ALA A 82 15.01 -3.69 3.13
N THR A 83 14.91 -2.51 3.72
CA THR A 83 14.07 -2.22 4.89
C THR A 83 12.60 -2.51 4.59
N ILE A 84 12.09 -2.07 3.43
CA ILE A 84 10.70 -2.33 3.00
C ILE A 84 10.43 -3.84 2.97
N LEU A 85 11.31 -4.62 2.33
CA LEU A 85 11.15 -6.06 2.24
C LEU A 85 11.18 -6.73 3.61
N THR A 86 12.13 -6.37 4.47
CA THR A 86 12.21 -6.90 5.84
C THR A 86 10.94 -6.61 6.65
N VAL A 87 10.39 -5.41 6.55
CA VAL A 87 9.15 -5.05 7.25
C VAL A 87 7.95 -5.86 6.72
N LEU A 88 7.84 -6.01 5.40
CA LEU A 88 6.76 -6.79 4.79
C LEU A 88 6.87 -8.29 5.11
N GLU A 89 8.08 -8.86 5.03
CA GLU A 89 8.36 -10.26 5.39
C GLU A 89 8.01 -10.53 6.84
N HIS A 90 8.42 -9.64 7.75
CA HIS A 90 8.06 -9.73 9.16
C HIS A 90 6.54 -9.69 9.36
N GLN A 91 5.85 -8.75 8.71
CA GLN A 91 4.39 -8.65 8.83
C GLN A 91 3.68 -9.90 8.30
N VAL A 92 4.08 -10.41 7.14
CA VAL A 92 3.47 -11.61 6.55
C VAL A 92 3.69 -12.85 7.41
N ALA A 93 4.86 -12.97 8.07
CA ALA A 93 5.14 -14.07 8.99
C ALA A 93 4.25 -14.08 10.26
N THR A 94 3.50 -13.00 10.51
CA THR A 94 2.57 -12.89 11.65
C THR A 94 1.10 -13.11 11.28
N LEU A 95 0.79 -13.31 10.00
CA LEU A 95 -0.56 -13.59 9.50
C LEU A 95 -0.98 -15.04 9.77
#